data_AF-A0A368XJ59-F1
#
_entry.id   AF-A0A368XJ59-F1
#
_cell.length_a   1.000
_cell.length_b   1.000
_cell.length_c   1.000
_cell.angle_alpha   90.00
_cell.angle_beta   90.00
_cell.angle_gamma   90.00
#
_symmetry.space_group_name_H-M   'P 1'
#
loop_
_entity.id
_entity.type
_entity.pdbx_description
1 polymer ?
#
loop_
_entity_poly.entity_id
_entity_poly.type
_entity_poly.pdbx_seq_one_letter_code
_entity_poly.pdbx_strand_id
1 'polypeptide(L)'
;MHKVLRELKVELGERSYPIIIGQGLLGSFDLTPWVAGHQVMIVTNDTVGPLYLEKVKGCFPGKVIDVVTLPDGEQFKDWQTLNLIFDALLEKRHTRKTTLVALGGGVVGDMAGFAAACYQRGVPFIQVPTTLLSQVDSSVGGKTGINHPLGKNMIGAFHQPQAVLIDTDSLQTLPAREVSAGLAEVIKYGLIRDESFLAWLEDSMESLLRLDAEALGEAIYRSCVCKAEVVALDEREGGLRAILNLGHTFGHAIETFAGYGNWLHGEAVGTGMMMAADLSVREGLISADDRARAVALIRRARLPEWAPSGMTSEDFMNLMSVDKKNVDGRLRLVLLKAIGDAFITENAAADNIRDTLRTFLPQAG
;
A
#
# COMPACT_ATOMS: atom_id res chain seq x y z
N MET A 1 -20.25 -19.71 2.96
CA MET A 1 -19.25 -20.61 3.58
C MET A 1 -17.94 -19.87 3.54
N HIS A 2 -17.27 -19.68 4.69
CA HIS A 2 -15.98 -19.00 4.72
C HIS A 2 -14.85 -19.99 4.43
N LYS A 3 -13.75 -19.53 3.86
CA LYS A 3 -12.57 -20.36 3.57
C LYS A 3 -11.30 -19.56 3.86
N VAL A 4 -10.50 -20.03 4.81
CA VAL A 4 -9.12 -19.55 4.96
C VAL A 4 -8.30 -20.14 3.82
N LEU A 5 -7.62 -19.28 3.06
CA LEU A 5 -6.81 -19.66 1.91
C LEU A 5 -5.34 -19.74 2.27
N ARG A 6 -4.85 -18.76 3.03
CA ARG A 6 -3.46 -18.63 3.45
C ARG A 6 -3.38 -17.99 4.83
N GLU A 7 -2.31 -18.27 5.55
CA GLU A 7 -1.95 -17.60 6.80
C GLU A 7 -0.46 -17.30 6.78
N LEU A 8 -0.08 -16.09 7.17
CA LEU A 8 1.31 -15.66 7.30
C LEU A 8 1.54 -15.10 8.71
N LYS A 9 2.56 -15.57 9.40
CA LYS A 9 3.05 -14.96 10.63
C LYS A 9 4.16 -13.97 10.30
N VAL A 10 3.95 -12.69 10.64
CA VAL A 10 5.00 -11.66 10.54
C VAL A 10 5.86 -11.75 11.79
N GLU A 11 7.11 -12.21 11.63
CA GLU A 11 8.03 -12.44 12.76
C GLU A 11 8.74 -11.15 13.18
N LEU A 12 8.32 -10.57 14.30
CA LEU A 12 8.88 -9.34 14.90
C LEU A 12 9.14 -9.51 16.41
N GLY A 13 9.46 -10.73 16.85
CA GLY A 13 9.65 -11.08 18.26
C GLY A 13 8.33 -10.98 19.04
N GLU A 14 8.33 -10.25 20.16
CA GLU A 14 7.12 -10.04 20.97
C GLU A 14 6.00 -9.28 20.24
N ARG A 15 6.33 -8.62 19.12
CA ARG A 15 5.39 -7.84 18.29
C ARG A 15 4.89 -8.61 17.08
N SER A 16 5.11 -9.93 17.04
CA SER A 16 4.68 -10.78 15.92
C SER A 16 3.16 -10.86 15.85
N TYR A 17 2.63 -10.88 14.63
CA TYR A 17 1.19 -10.92 14.39
C TYR A 17 0.84 -11.78 13.16
N PRO A 18 -0.37 -12.38 13.12
CA PRO A 18 -0.84 -13.12 11.96
C PRO A 18 -1.50 -12.21 10.93
N ILE A 19 -1.35 -12.60 9.66
CA ILE A 19 -2.13 -12.13 8.52
C ILE A 19 -2.96 -13.32 8.04
N ILE A 20 -4.28 -13.23 8.22
CA ILE A 20 -5.23 -14.25 7.82
C ILE A 20 -5.85 -13.82 6.48
N ILE A 21 -5.70 -14.66 5.45
CA ILE A 21 -6.16 -14.35 4.09
C ILE A 21 -7.18 -15.41 3.67
N GLY A 22 -8.35 -14.98 3.24
CA GLY A 22 -9.38 -15.91 2.82
C GLY A 22 -10.59 -15.26 2.19
N GLN A 23 -11.60 -16.09 1.95
CA GLN A 23 -12.85 -15.69 1.34
C GLN A 23 -14.00 -15.80 2.35
N GLY A 24 -14.85 -14.75 2.42
CA GLY A 24 -16.03 -14.71 3.26
C GLY A 24 -15.70 -14.71 4.76
N LEU A 25 -14.55 -14.17 5.14
CA LEU A 25 -14.07 -14.11 6.51
C LEU A 25 -14.83 -13.07 7.36
N LEU A 26 -15.30 -11.97 6.78
CA LEU A 26 -16.00 -10.93 7.53
C LEU A 26 -17.31 -11.46 8.13
N GLY A 27 -17.43 -11.37 9.44
CA GLY A 27 -18.55 -11.88 10.24
C GLY A 27 -18.51 -13.38 10.54
N SER A 28 -17.51 -14.10 10.02
CA SER A 28 -17.35 -15.54 10.25
C SER A 28 -16.08 -15.87 11.05
N PHE A 29 -15.03 -15.07 10.91
CA PHE A 29 -13.77 -15.27 11.61
C PHE A 29 -13.77 -14.53 12.95
N ASP A 30 -13.51 -15.26 14.05
CA ASP A 30 -13.47 -14.69 15.39
C ASP A 30 -12.16 -13.96 15.65
N LEU A 31 -12.21 -12.63 15.74
CA LEU A 31 -11.06 -11.78 16.03
C LEU A 31 -10.89 -11.47 17.53
N THR A 32 -11.77 -11.98 18.40
CA THR A 32 -11.68 -11.74 19.85
C THR A 32 -10.39 -12.22 20.52
N PRO A 33 -9.65 -13.23 20.03
CA PRO A 33 -8.35 -13.60 20.59
C PRO A 33 -7.30 -12.48 20.54
N TRP A 34 -7.43 -11.53 19.61
CA TRP A 34 -6.51 -10.39 19.44
C TRP A 34 -7.04 -9.08 20.05
N VAL A 35 -8.14 -9.15 20.81
CA VAL A 35 -8.73 -8.00 21.51
C VAL A 35 -8.29 -8.02 22.98
N ALA A 36 -7.60 -6.97 23.43
CA ALA A 36 -7.03 -6.93 24.79
C ALA A 36 -8.05 -6.77 25.94
N GLY A 37 -9.27 -6.36 25.63
CA GLY A 37 -10.31 -6.08 26.63
C GLY A 37 -11.72 -6.39 26.13
N HIS A 38 -12.69 -5.64 26.66
CA HIS A 38 -14.10 -5.81 26.31
C HIS A 38 -14.56 -4.80 25.24
N GLN A 39 -13.88 -3.66 25.11
CA GLN A 39 -14.27 -2.59 24.20
C GLN A 39 -13.49 -2.65 22.89
N VAL A 40 -14.20 -2.51 21.78
CA VAL A 40 -13.67 -2.42 20.43
C VAL A 40 -14.17 -1.10 19.83
N MET A 41 -13.28 -0.33 19.24
CA MET A 41 -13.62 0.86 18.44
C MET A 41 -13.36 0.56 16.97
N ILE A 42 -14.41 0.40 16.17
CA ILE A 42 -14.27 0.26 14.72
C ILE A 42 -14.15 1.66 14.11
N VAL A 43 -13.06 1.90 13.39
CA VAL A 43 -12.83 3.09 12.57
C VAL A 43 -13.06 2.71 11.12
N THR A 44 -13.97 3.40 10.44
CA THR A 44 -14.28 3.21 9.01
C THR A 44 -14.53 4.56 8.35
N ASN A 45 -14.78 4.60 7.05
CA ASN A 45 -15.32 5.78 6.37
C ASN A 45 -16.78 5.60 5.92
N ASP A 46 -17.39 6.66 5.41
CA ASP A 46 -18.75 6.75 4.89
C ASP A 46 -19.01 5.89 3.64
N THR A 47 -17.96 5.54 2.87
CA THR A 47 -18.06 4.61 1.73
C THR A 47 -18.06 3.13 2.17
N VAL A 48 -17.12 2.73 3.02
CA VAL A 48 -16.87 1.34 3.42
C VAL A 48 -17.82 0.88 4.53
N GLY A 49 -18.19 1.81 5.43
CA GLY A 49 -19.04 1.52 6.59
C GLY A 49 -20.37 0.85 6.20
N PRO A 50 -21.16 1.43 5.28
CA PRO A 50 -22.42 0.83 4.83
C PRO A 50 -22.29 -0.56 4.20
N LEU A 51 -21.11 -0.91 3.65
CA LEU A 51 -20.88 -2.18 2.97
C LEU A 51 -20.50 -3.31 3.93
N TYR A 52 -19.66 -3.01 4.93
CA TYR A 52 -18.94 -4.04 5.67
C TYR A 52 -19.06 -3.96 7.20
N LEU A 53 -19.51 -2.83 7.76
CA LEU A 53 -19.50 -2.62 9.20
C LEU A 53 -20.28 -3.69 9.96
N GLU A 54 -21.49 -4.02 9.52
CA GLU A 54 -22.33 -5.03 10.19
C GLU A 54 -21.70 -6.43 10.13
N LYS A 55 -21.04 -6.78 9.03
CA LYS A 55 -20.30 -8.05 8.94
C LYS A 55 -19.12 -8.05 9.91
N VAL A 56 -18.34 -6.98 9.94
CA VAL A 56 -17.15 -6.87 10.82
C VAL A 56 -17.53 -6.92 12.30
N LYS A 57 -18.68 -6.35 12.70
CA LYS A 57 -19.20 -6.51 14.08
C LYS A 57 -19.35 -7.97 14.47
N GLY A 58 -19.74 -8.84 13.53
CA GLY A 58 -19.85 -10.29 13.73
C GLY A 58 -18.52 -10.98 14.08
N CYS A 59 -17.38 -10.37 13.77
CA CYS A 59 -16.06 -10.90 14.15
C CYS A 59 -15.71 -10.73 15.64
N PHE A 60 -16.56 -10.06 16.42
CA PHE A 60 -16.28 -9.71 17.81
C PHE A 60 -17.38 -10.17 18.79
N PRO A 61 -17.72 -11.48 18.81
CA PRO A 61 -18.74 -12.00 19.73
C PRO A 61 -18.44 -11.63 21.19
N GLY A 62 -19.45 -11.13 21.90
CA GLY A 62 -19.34 -10.78 23.32
C GLY A 62 -18.52 -9.51 23.63
N LYS A 63 -18.11 -8.72 22.63
CA LYS A 63 -17.47 -7.42 22.84
C LYS A 63 -18.49 -6.28 22.80
N VAL A 64 -18.17 -5.16 23.47
CA VAL A 64 -18.88 -3.89 23.29
C VAL A 64 -18.22 -3.17 22.11
N ILE A 65 -19.00 -2.89 21.08
CA ILE A 65 -18.51 -2.31 19.84
C ILE A 65 -19.04 -0.88 19.71
N ASP A 66 -18.14 0.08 19.71
CA ASP A 66 -18.39 1.45 19.31
C ASP A 66 -17.81 1.67 17.89
N VAL A 67 -18.34 2.68 17.19
CA VAL A 67 -17.97 2.97 15.80
C VAL A 67 -17.73 4.46 15.64
N VAL A 68 -16.68 4.81 14.91
CA VAL A 68 -16.46 6.15 14.36
C VAL A 68 -16.36 6.06 12.84
N THR A 69 -17.14 6.88 12.16
CA THR A 69 -17.18 6.98 10.70
C THR A 69 -16.52 8.29 10.28
N LEU A 70 -15.45 8.19 9.51
CA LEU A 70 -14.70 9.31 8.95
C LEU A 70 -15.24 9.65 7.54
N PRO A 71 -15.01 10.87 7.04
CA PRO A 71 -15.22 11.17 5.63
C PRO A 71 -14.19 10.44 4.74
N ASP A 72 -14.59 9.98 3.55
CA ASP A 72 -13.73 9.26 2.61
C ASP A 72 -12.86 10.19 1.74
N GLY A 73 -11.59 9.80 1.55
CA GLY A 73 -10.63 10.47 0.68
C GLY A 73 -9.30 10.84 1.36
N GLU A 74 -8.22 10.88 0.56
CA GLU A 74 -6.86 11.22 1.01
C GLU A 74 -6.78 12.64 1.60
N GLN A 75 -7.62 13.57 1.14
CA GLN A 75 -7.68 14.94 1.66
C GLN A 75 -8.10 15.01 3.14
N PHE A 76 -8.79 14.00 3.65
CA PHE A 76 -9.19 13.91 5.05
C PHE A 76 -8.18 13.14 5.91
N LYS A 77 -7.06 12.71 5.32
CA LYS A 77 -5.96 12.09 6.06
C LYS A 77 -5.14 13.15 6.79
N ASP A 78 -5.77 13.89 7.68
CA ASP A 78 -5.22 15.05 8.38
C ASP A 78 -5.44 14.96 9.91
N TRP A 79 -4.95 15.97 10.64
CA TRP A 79 -4.99 15.96 12.11
C TRP A 79 -6.42 16.18 12.63
N GLN A 80 -7.20 17.00 11.94
CA GLN A 80 -8.57 17.36 12.31
C GLN A 80 -9.47 16.12 12.28
N THR A 81 -9.37 15.33 11.20
CA THR A 81 -10.14 14.11 11.04
C THR A 81 -9.64 13.01 11.96
N LEU A 82 -8.32 12.90 12.20
CA LEU A 82 -7.76 12.00 13.21
C LEU A 82 -8.34 12.27 14.60
N ASN A 83 -8.57 13.54 14.95
CA ASN A 83 -9.10 13.91 16.27
C ASN A 83 -10.50 13.34 16.54
N LEU A 84 -11.32 13.13 15.50
CA LEU A 84 -12.64 12.51 15.62
C LEU A 84 -12.57 11.10 16.24
N ILE A 85 -11.48 10.37 15.98
CA ILE A 85 -11.23 9.05 16.59
C ILE A 85 -10.98 9.21 18.09
N PHE A 86 -10.17 10.20 18.50
CA PHE A 86 -9.89 10.46 19.91
C PHE A 86 -11.12 10.94 20.67
N ASP A 87 -11.91 11.83 20.06
CA ASP A 87 -13.16 12.33 20.64
C ASP A 87 -14.13 11.16 20.91
N ALA A 88 -14.36 10.30 19.91
CA ALA A 88 -15.20 9.11 20.06
C ALA A 88 -14.69 8.17 21.17
N LEU A 89 -13.38 7.91 21.23
CA LEU A 89 -12.78 7.07 22.27
C LEU A 89 -12.98 7.65 23.69
N LEU A 90 -12.83 8.98 23.86
CA LEU A 90 -12.97 9.65 25.15
C LEU A 90 -14.43 9.76 25.59
N GLU A 91 -15.33 10.12 24.67
CA GLU A 91 -16.77 10.21 24.94
C GLU A 91 -17.36 8.87 25.38
N LYS A 92 -16.94 7.78 24.71
CA LYS A 92 -17.34 6.40 25.04
C LYS A 92 -16.52 5.77 26.17
N ARG A 93 -15.61 6.55 26.79
CA ARG A 93 -14.80 6.16 27.95
C ARG A 93 -13.99 4.88 27.71
N HIS A 94 -13.39 4.75 26.53
CA HIS A 94 -12.46 3.66 26.26
C HIS A 94 -11.26 3.74 27.20
N THR A 95 -10.77 2.57 27.64
CA THR A 95 -9.57 2.48 28.49
C THR A 95 -8.37 2.00 27.67
N ARG A 96 -7.17 1.97 28.25
CA ARG A 96 -5.98 1.34 27.64
C ARG A 96 -6.15 -0.13 27.21
N LYS A 97 -7.23 -0.80 27.64
CA LYS A 97 -7.58 -2.17 27.22
C LYS A 97 -8.49 -2.22 25.99
N THR A 98 -8.84 -1.06 25.40
CA THR A 98 -9.57 -1.02 24.13
C THR A 98 -8.73 -1.60 23.00
N THR A 99 -9.39 -2.05 21.94
CA THR A 99 -8.73 -2.38 20.68
C THR A 99 -9.38 -1.58 19.55
N LEU A 100 -8.57 -0.86 18.78
CA LEU A 100 -9.05 -0.20 17.56
C LEU A 100 -9.10 -1.21 16.41
N VAL A 101 -10.08 -1.09 15.53
CA VAL A 101 -10.19 -1.92 14.33
C VAL A 101 -10.29 -0.99 13.13
N ALA A 102 -9.28 -1.04 12.26
CA ALA A 102 -9.24 -0.24 11.05
C ALA A 102 -9.95 -0.98 9.91
N LEU A 103 -11.18 -0.57 9.58
CA LEU A 103 -11.98 -1.15 8.50
C LEU A 103 -11.95 -0.22 7.28
N GLY A 104 -11.17 -0.55 6.26
CA GLY A 104 -11.08 0.28 5.07
C GLY A 104 -9.81 0.12 4.24
N GLY A 105 -9.56 1.09 3.36
CA GLY A 105 -8.31 1.19 2.61
C GLY A 105 -7.13 1.71 3.44
N GLY A 106 -6.02 2.04 2.77
CA GLY A 106 -4.79 2.50 3.43
C GLY A 106 -4.96 3.79 4.23
N VAL A 107 -5.85 4.70 3.81
CA VAL A 107 -6.17 5.94 4.55
C VAL A 107 -6.69 5.63 5.96
N VAL A 108 -7.74 4.81 6.05
CA VAL A 108 -8.32 4.40 7.34
C VAL A 108 -7.31 3.59 8.16
N GLY A 109 -6.56 2.70 7.50
CA GLY A 109 -5.49 1.91 8.13
C GLY A 109 -4.45 2.77 8.83
N ASP A 110 -3.91 3.77 8.12
CA ASP A 110 -2.89 4.66 8.64
C ASP A 110 -3.41 5.56 9.77
N MET A 111 -4.61 6.13 9.61
CA MET A 111 -5.22 7.00 10.61
C MET A 111 -5.58 6.24 11.88
N ALA A 112 -6.26 5.10 11.76
CA ALA A 112 -6.63 4.29 12.91
C ALA A 112 -5.39 3.68 13.61
N GLY A 113 -4.39 3.27 12.84
CA GLY A 113 -3.11 2.80 13.38
C GLY A 113 -2.37 3.91 14.14
N PHE A 114 -2.35 5.14 13.61
CA PHE A 114 -1.70 6.27 14.28
C PHE A 114 -2.49 6.73 15.51
N ALA A 115 -3.82 6.73 15.45
CA ALA A 115 -4.67 6.95 16.61
C ALA A 115 -4.41 5.90 17.70
N ALA A 116 -4.28 4.62 17.32
CA ALA A 116 -3.96 3.56 18.27
C ALA A 116 -2.57 3.73 18.90
N ALA A 117 -1.58 4.21 18.15
CA ALA A 117 -0.24 4.49 18.67
C ALA A 117 -0.25 5.64 19.69
N CYS A 118 -1.09 6.65 19.48
CA CYS A 118 -1.14 7.86 20.30
C CYS A 118 -2.08 7.74 21.52
N TYR A 119 -3.24 7.09 21.36
CA TYR A 119 -4.27 7.07 22.39
C TYR A 119 -3.78 6.37 23.66
N GLN A 120 -3.83 7.08 24.79
CA GLN A 120 -3.26 6.63 26.07
C GLN A 120 -1.79 6.13 25.97
N ARG A 121 -1.02 6.68 25.01
CA ARG A 121 0.37 6.32 24.68
C ARG A 121 0.54 4.91 24.09
N GLY A 122 -0.51 4.38 23.49
CA GLY A 122 -0.47 3.11 22.79
C GLY A 122 -1.57 2.17 23.27
N VAL A 123 -2.42 1.77 22.33
CA VAL A 123 -3.39 0.69 22.50
C VAL A 123 -3.29 -0.30 21.33
N PRO A 124 -3.73 -1.55 21.53
CA PRO A 124 -3.79 -2.54 20.46
C PRO A 124 -4.69 -2.10 19.31
N PHE A 125 -4.35 -2.51 18.10
CA PHE A 125 -5.24 -2.38 16.95
C PHE A 125 -5.18 -3.58 16.01
N ILE A 126 -6.24 -3.79 15.24
CA ILE A 126 -6.38 -4.82 14.21
C ILE A 126 -6.64 -4.13 12.88
N GLN A 127 -6.08 -4.65 11.79
CA GLN A 127 -6.40 -4.18 10.45
C GLN A 127 -7.37 -5.11 9.73
N VAL A 128 -8.37 -4.53 9.07
CA VAL A 128 -9.30 -5.20 8.16
C VAL A 128 -9.26 -4.45 6.82
N PRO A 129 -8.19 -4.65 6.01
CA PRO A 129 -7.98 -3.91 4.78
C PRO A 129 -8.96 -4.32 3.68
N THR A 130 -9.61 -3.34 3.03
CA THR A 130 -10.66 -3.58 2.02
C THR A 130 -10.29 -3.18 0.60
N THR A 131 -9.09 -2.65 0.36
CA THR A 131 -8.56 -2.39 -0.98
C THR A 131 -7.40 -3.34 -1.27
N LEU A 132 -7.20 -3.72 -2.54
CA LEU A 132 -6.08 -4.59 -2.89
C LEU A 132 -4.75 -3.95 -2.48
N LEU A 133 -4.60 -2.63 -2.70
CA LEU A 133 -3.45 -1.85 -2.27
C LEU A 133 -3.17 -2.00 -0.76
N SER A 134 -4.20 -1.87 0.10
CA SER A 134 -3.99 -1.99 1.54
C SER A 134 -3.74 -3.43 1.99
N GLN A 135 -4.29 -4.41 1.28
CA GLN A 135 -4.08 -5.83 1.54
C GLN A 135 -2.64 -6.29 1.24
N VAL A 136 -2.02 -5.76 0.19
CA VAL A 136 -0.68 -6.20 -0.26
C VAL A 136 0.47 -5.32 0.22
N ASP A 137 0.17 -4.09 0.63
CA ASP A 137 1.18 -3.12 1.03
C ASP A 137 0.88 -2.52 2.41
N SER A 138 -0.04 -1.56 2.52
CA SER A 138 -0.14 -0.70 3.72
C SER A 138 -0.44 -1.44 5.03
N SER A 139 -1.06 -2.62 4.97
CA SER A 139 -1.37 -3.42 6.18
C SER A 139 -0.18 -4.15 6.79
N VAL A 140 0.97 -4.15 6.10
CA VAL A 140 2.20 -4.82 6.56
C VAL A 140 3.30 -3.79 6.83
N GLY A 141 3.96 -3.92 7.99
CA GLY A 141 5.17 -3.17 8.31
C GLY A 141 4.99 -1.90 9.15
N GLY A 142 3.81 -1.73 9.77
CA GLY A 142 3.58 -0.87 10.94
C GLY A 142 3.73 0.63 10.72
N LYS A 143 3.91 1.12 9.49
CA LYS A 143 3.90 2.57 9.23
C LYS A 143 2.46 3.07 9.33
N THR A 144 2.25 4.06 10.17
CA THR A 144 0.95 4.70 10.38
C THR A 144 1.14 6.20 10.38
N GLY A 145 0.12 6.97 10.00
CA GLY A 145 0.25 8.42 10.05
C GLY A 145 -0.80 9.18 9.27
N ILE A 146 -0.53 10.47 9.14
CA ILE A 146 -1.36 11.45 8.46
C ILE A 146 -0.50 12.39 7.63
N ASN A 147 -1.17 13.14 6.76
CA ASN A 147 -0.58 14.18 5.95
C ASN A 147 -0.51 15.50 6.73
N HIS A 148 0.44 16.33 6.33
CA HIS A 148 0.50 17.74 6.65
C HIS A 148 0.28 18.53 5.34
N PRO A 149 -0.26 19.75 5.34
CA PRO A 149 -0.41 20.55 4.12
C PRO A 149 0.88 20.73 3.31
N LEU A 150 2.04 20.62 3.97
CA LEU A 150 3.37 20.71 3.35
C LEU A 150 4.00 19.36 3.01
N GLY A 151 3.33 18.23 3.24
CA GLY A 151 3.89 16.93 2.88
C GLY A 151 3.05 15.72 3.29
N LYS A 152 3.05 14.71 2.41
CA LYS A 152 2.39 13.42 2.61
C LYS A 152 3.12 12.57 3.65
N ASN A 153 2.37 11.92 4.54
CA ASN A 153 2.87 11.00 5.58
C ASN A 153 4.04 11.58 6.42
N MET A 154 3.96 12.86 6.79
CA MET A 154 5.03 13.54 7.54
C MET A 154 4.90 13.37 9.06
N ILE A 155 3.71 13.00 9.54
CA ILE A 155 3.40 12.89 10.96
C ILE A 155 2.84 11.48 11.17
N GLY A 156 3.47 10.68 12.02
CA GLY A 156 3.11 9.28 12.16
C GLY A 156 3.90 8.53 13.22
N ALA A 157 3.67 7.22 13.28
CA ALA A 157 4.36 6.30 14.19
C ALA A 157 4.57 4.94 13.54
N PHE A 158 5.60 4.24 13.99
CA PHE A 158 5.75 2.81 13.75
C PHE A 158 4.97 2.05 14.84
N HIS A 159 3.81 1.49 14.48
CA HIS A 159 2.91 0.77 15.40
C HIS A 159 2.36 -0.48 14.72
N GLN A 160 2.69 -1.66 15.26
CA GLN A 160 2.33 -2.95 14.65
C GLN A 160 0.91 -3.39 15.08
N PRO A 161 0.09 -3.94 14.18
CA PRO A 161 -1.21 -4.49 14.54
C PRO A 161 -1.07 -5.78 15.36
N GLN A 162 -2.16 -6.19 16.02
CA GLN A 162 -2.27 -7.49 16.68
C GLN A 162 -2.63 -8.60 15.70
N ALA A 163 -3.36 -8.27 14.64
CA ALA A 163 -3.72 -9.16 13.55
C ALA A 163 -4.12 -8.34 12.31
N VAL A 164 -4.04 -8.98 11.14
CA VAL A 164 -4.60 -8.46 9.88
C VAL A 164 -5.57 -9.51 9.34
N LEU A 165 -6.83 -9.12 9.10
CA LEU A 165 -7.85 -9.99 8.51
C LEU A 165 -8.16 -9.53 7.08
N ILE A 166 -7.78 -10.33 6.10
CA ILE A 166 -7.97 -10.05 4.68
C ILE A 166 -9.07 -10.95 4.12
N ASP A 167 -10.22 -10.36 3.80
CA ASP A 167 -11.32 -11.02 3.09
C ASP A 167 -11.31 -10.62 1.62
N THR A 168 -11.05 -11.56 0.72
CA THR A 168 -11.03 -11.32 -0.73
C THR A 168 -12.40 -10.91 -1.27
N ASP A 169 -13.50 -11.26 -0.60
CA ASP A 169 -14.85 -10.83 -1.02
C ASP A 169 -15.03 -9.31 -0.88
N SER A 170 -14.21 -8.62 -0.06
CA SER A 170 -14.28 -7.16 0.04
C SER A 170 -13.86 -6.45 -1.26
N LEU A 171 -13.11 -7.13 -2.12
CA LEU A 171 -12.68 -6.58 -3.40
C LEU A 171 -13.82 -6.59 -4.44
N GLN A 172 -14.89 -7.34 -4.23
CA GLN A 172 -16.02 -7.44 -5.17
C GLN A 172 -16.79 -6.13 -5.33
N THR A 173 -16.74 -5.24 -4.34
CA THR A 173 -17.34 -3.89 -4.42
C THR A 173 -16.30 -2.81 -4.75
N LEU A 174 -15.02 -3.17 -4.90
CA LEU A 174 -13.96 -2.22 -5.15
C LEU A 174 -14.00 -1.80 -6.63
N PRO A 175 -13.90 -0.49 -6.96
CA PRO A 175 -13.84 -0.07 -8.35
C PRO A 175 -12.69 -0.75 -9.10
N ALA A 176 -12.92 -1.16 -10.34
CA ALA A 176 -11.90 -1.86 -11.14
C ALA A 176 -10.59 -1.07 -11.27
N ARG A 177 -10.68 0.27 -11.30
CA ARG A 177 -9.53 1.19 -11.31
C ARG A 177 -8.67 1.05 -10.04
N GLU A 178 -9.30 0.89 -8.87
CA GLU A 178 -8.63 0.67 -7.58
C GLU A 178 -8.02 -0.73 -7.47
N VAL A 179 -8.64 -1.74 -8.08
CA VAL A 179 -8.05 -3.09 -8.22
C VAL A 179 -6.76 -3.00 -9.05
N SER A 180 -6.82 -2.37 -10.23
CA SER A 180 -5.65 -2.14 -11.07
C SER A 180 -4.55 -1.36 -10.35
N ALA A 181 -4.90 -0.31 -9.60
CA ALA A 181 -3.95 0.43 -8.78
C ALA A 181 -3.27 -0.47 -7.73
N GLY A 182 -4.01 -1.36 -7.06
CA GLY A 182 -3.42 -2.35 -6.15
C GLY A 182 -2.49 -3.33 -6.84
N LEU A 183 -2.78 -3.74 -8.08
CA LEU A 183 -1.92 -4.65 -8.84
C LEU A 183 -0.56 -4.06 -9.20
N ALA A 184 -0.41 -2.73 -9.23
CA ALA A 184 0.89 -2.09 -9.43
C ALA A 184 1.88 -2.51 -8.32
N GLU A 185 1.42 -2.51 -7.08
CA GLU A 185 2.22 -2.94 -5.92
C GLU A 185 2.52 -4.44 -5.94
N VAL A 186 1.55 -5.26 -6.37
CA VAL A 186 1.75 -6.70 -6.55
C VAL A 186 2.87 -6.99 -7.58
N ILE A 187 2.83 -6.31 -8.73
CA ILE A 187 3.85 -6.43 -9.78
C ILE A 187 5.22 -5.96 -9.27
N LYS A 188 5.25 -4.88 -8.49
CA LYS A 188 6.48 -4.32 -7.92
C LYS A 188 7.27 -5.39 -7.15
N TYR A 189 6.62 -6.21 -6.33
CA TYR A 189 7.30 -7.28 -5.59
C TYR A 189 8.00 -8.29 -6.50
N GLY A 190 7.36 -8.67 -7.60
CA GLY A 190 7.97 -9.54 -8.60
C GLY A 190 9.19 -8.91 -9.26
N LEU A 191 9.12 -7.63 -9.60
CA LEU A 191 10.23 -6.89 -10.21
C LEU A 191 11.44 -6.73 -9.28
N ILE A 192 11.22 -6.52 -7.98
CA ILE A 192 12.30 -6.17 -7.04
C ILE A 192 12.94 -7.35 -6.34
N ARG A 193 12.25 -8.50 -6.22
CA ARG A 193 12.72 -9.64 -5.40
C ARG A 193 12.37 -11.04 -5.88
N ASP A 194 11.26 -11.20 -6.61
CA ASP A 194 10.73 -12.54 -6.88
C ASP A 194 10.35 -12.69 -8.35
N GLU A 195 11.33 -13.04 -9.18
CA GLU A 195 11.10 -13.31 -10.60
C GLU A 195 10.08 -14.44 -10.81
N SER A 196 10.05 -15.45 -9.93
CA SER A 196 9.06 -16.52 -10.01
C SER A 196 7.64 -16.02 -9.72
N PHE A 197 7.51 -14.95 -8.91
CA PHE A 197 6.24 -14.28 -8.70
C PHE A 197 5.83 -13.49 -9.91
N LEU A 198 6.78 -12.79 -10.54
CA LEU A 198 6.51 -12.11 -11.80
C LEU A 198 6.00 -13.10 -12.87
N ALA A 199 6.66 -14.25 -13.02
CA ALA A 199 6.22 -15.32 -13.92
C ALA A 199 4.79 -15.81 -13.61
N TRP A 200 4.49 -16.05 -12.34
CA TRP A 200 3.15 -16.45 -11.93
C TRP A 200 2.09 -15.35 -12.20
N LEU A 201 2.44 -14.07 -12.04
CA LEU A 201 1.56 -12.94 -12.37
C LEU A 201 1.28 -12.87 -13.87
N GLU A 202 2.25 -13.21 -14.71
CA GLU A 202 2.07 -13.29 -16.16
C GLU A 202 1.03 -14.35 -16.55
N ASP A 203 0.94 -15.45 -15.82
CA ASP A 203 -0.06 -16.50 -16.06
C ASP A 203 -1.42 -16.19 -15.42
N SER A 204 -1.44 -15.41 -14.34
CA SER A 204 -2.61 -15.26 -13.46
C SER A 204 -3.35 -13.91 -13.59
N MET A 205 -2.82 -12.95 -14.35
CA MET A 205 -3.33 -11.58 -14.42
C MET A 205 -4.84 -11.50 -14.72
N GLU A 206 -5.33 -12.28 -15.67
CA GLU A 206 -6.74 -12.26 -16.07
C GLU A 206 -7.65 -12.84 -14.97
N SER A 207 -7.15 -13.79 -14.17
CA SER A 207 -7.87 -14.30 -13.00
C SER A 207 -7.90 -13.26 -11.87
N LEU A 208 -6.80 -12.53 -11.65
CA LEU A 208 -6.75 -11.42 -10.70
C LEU A 208 -7.73 -10.30 -11.08
N LEU A 209 -7.78 -9.91 -12.36
CA LEU A 209 -8.72 -8.91 -12.86
C LEU A 209 -10.19 -9.35 -12.80
N ARG A 210 -10.45 -10.67 -12.79
CA ARG A 210 -11.78 -11.24 -12.55
C ARG A 210 -12.09 -11.46 -11.07
N LEU A 211 -11.19 -11.06 -10.17
CA LEU A 211 -11.31 -11.23 -8.73
C LEU A 211 -11.52 -12.70 -8.31
N ASP A 212 -10.81 -13.62 -8.97
CA ASP A 212 -10.78 -15.02 -8.54
C ASP A 212 -10.14 -15.14 -7.15
N ALA A 213 -10.86 -15.75 -6.21
CA ALA A 213 -10.46 -15.75 -4.80
C ALA A 213 -9.15 -16.51 -4.54
N GLU A 214 -8.86 -17.59 -5.26
CA GLU A 214 -7.61 -18.35 -5.11
C GLU A 214 -6.42 -17.55 -5.66
N ALA A 215 -6.58 -16.96 -6.85
CA ALA A 215 -5.55 -16.10 -7.44
C ALA A 215 -5.28 -14.88 -6.54
N LEU A 216 -6.33 -14.22 -6.05
CA LEU A 216 -6.18 -13.09 -5.12
C LEU A 216 -5.49 -13.52 -3.82
N GLY A 217 -5.92 -14.64 -3.23
CA GLY A 217 -5.32 -15.17 -2.00
C GLY A 217 -3.81 -15.44 -2.16
N GLU A 218 -3.40 -16.02 -3.29
CA GLU A 218 -1.99 -16.27 -3.60
C GLU A 218 -1.21 -14.97 -3.84
N ALA A 219 -1.75 -14.04 -4.63
CA ALA A 219 -1.09 -12.77 -4.92
C ALA A 219 -0.89 -11.94 -3.64
N ILE A 220 -1.90 -11.88 -2.78
CA ILE A 220 -1.84 -11.19 -1.49
C ILE A 220 -0.80 -11.85 -0.59
N TYR A 221 -0.84 -13.18 -0.47
CA TYR A 221 0.09 -13.93 0.37
C TYR A 221 1.55 -13.69 -0.03
N ARG A 222 1.88 -13.86 -1.31
CA ARG A 222 3.25 -13.66 -1.82
C ARG A 222 3.72 -12.20 -1.66
N SER A 223 2.82 -11.24 -1.86
CA SER A 223 3.11 -9.82 -1.61
C SER A 223 3.44 -9.56 -0.14
N CYS A 224 2.62 -10.09 0.79
CA CYS A 224 2.84 -9.96 2.22
C CYS A 224 4.13 -10.65 2.67
N VAL A 225 4.46 -11.83 2.13
CA VAL A 225 5.74 -12.53 2.39
C VAL A 225 6.90 -11.64 1.95
N CYS A 226 6.90 -11.17 0.71
CA CYS A 226 7.96 -10.31 0.19
C CYS A 226 8.14 -9.07 1.07
N LYS A 227 7.06 -8.38 1.43
CA LYS A 227 7.13 -7.19 2.29
C LYS A 227 7.60 -7.53 3.71
N ALA A 228 7.11 -8.61 4.31
CA ALA A 228 7.52 -9.03 5.66
C ALA A 228 9.02 -9.33 5.72
N GLU A 229 9.57 -10.02 4.72
CA GLU A 229 11.01 -10.28 4.63
C GLU A 229 11.83 -8.98 4.49
N VAL A 230 11.35 -8.01 3.69
CA VAL A 230 11.99 -6.70 3.59
C VAL A 230 11.98 -5.98 4.93
N VAL A 231 10.83 -5.97 5.61
CA VAL A 231 10.65 -5.29 6.90
C VAL A 231 11.47 -5.95 8.00
N ALA A 232 11.57 -7.28 8.02
CA ALA A 232 12.36 -8.01 9.00
C ALA A 232 13.86 -7.67 8.89
N LEU A 233 14.36 -7.44 7.67
CA LEU A 233 15.74 -7.04 7.42
C LEU A 233 16.01 -5.55 7.68
N ASP A 234 14.99 -4.69 7.55
CA ASP A 234 15.12 -3.24 7.72
C ASP A 234 13.79 -2.58 8.15
N GLU A 235 13.43 -2.72 9.43
CA GLU A 235 12.13 -2.25 9.97
C GLU A 235 11.97 -0.72 9.84
N ARG A 236 13.05 0.06 9.92
CA ARG A 236 13.01 1.53 9.98
C ARG A 236 13.37 2.25 8.68
N GLU A 237 13.53 1.51 7.58
CA GLU A 237 13.79 2.07 6.24
C GLU A 237 15.09 2.87 6.11
N GLY A 238 16.18 2.34 6.67
CA GLY A 238 17.52 2.95 6.54
C GLY A 238 18.33 2.44 5.35
N GLY A 239 17.97 1.29 4.78
CA GLY A 239 18.79 0.57 3.80
C GLY A 239 17.93 -0.23 2.82
N LEU A 240 17.90 -1.56 2.97
CA LEU A 240 17.27 -2.47 2.02
C LEU A 240 15.80 -2.18 1.77
N ARG A 241 15.05 -1.68 2.77
CA ARG A 241 13.60 -1.42 2.61
C ARG A 241 13.31 -0.35 1.58
N ALA A 242 14.27 0.51 1.25
CA ALA A 242 14.09 1.51 0.21
C ALA A 242 13.92 0.93 -1.21
N ILE A 243 14.24 -0.35 -1.48
CA ILE A 243 13.92 -0.99 -2.78
C ILE A 243 12.39 -1.09 -3.02
N LEU A 244 11.57 -1.05 -1.96
CA LEU A 244 10.12 -0.96 -2.09
C LEU A 244 9.68 0.32 -2.80
N ASN A 245 10.58 1.29 -2.98
CA ASN A 245 10.30 2.53 -3.68
C ASN A 245 10.61 2.45 -5.19
N LEU A 246 10.72 1.26 -5.80
CA LEU A 246 10.75 1.11 -7.26
C LEU A 246 9.56 1.85 -7.88
N GLY A 247 9.83 2.71 -8.87
CA GLY A 247 8.85 3.56 -9.53
C GLY A 247 8.34 4.76 -8.72
N HIS A 248 8.53 4.80 -7.40
CA HIS A 248 7.93 5.84 -6.56
C HIS A 248 8.50 7.24 -6.79
N THR A 249 9.80 7.36 -7.11
CA THR A 249 10.38 8.69 -7.37
C THR A 249 9.69 9.36 -8.57
N PHE A 250 9.41 8.62 -9.63
CA PHE A 250 8.65 9.10 -10.78
C PHE A 250 7.15 9.22 -10.45
N GLY A 251 6.59 8.23 -9.75
CA GLY A 251 5.18 8.19 -9.37
C GLY A 251 4.77 9.37 -8.48
N HIS A 252 5.57 9.73 -7.48
CA HIS A 252 5.31 10.90 -6.63
C HIS A 252 5.34 12.22 -7.41
N ALA A 253 6.22 12.34 -8.42
CA ALA A 253 6.21 13.50 -9.31
C ALA A 253 4.92 13.55 -10.13
N ILE A 254 4.44 12.41 -10.64
CA ILE A 254 3.15 12.29 -11.35
C ILE A 254 1.98 12.66 -10.43
N GLU A 255 1.91 12.10 -9.21
CA GLU A 255 0.85 12.41 -8.23
C GLU A 255 0.82 13.90 -7.87
N THR A 256 2.00 14.48 -7.64
CA THR A 256 2.11 15.90 -7.24
C THR A 256 1.72 16.82 -8.40
N PHE A 257 2.16 16.52 -9.63
CA PHE A 257 1.81 17.29 -10.82
C PHE A 257 0.31 17.21 -11.14
N ALA A 258 -0.25 15.99 -11.12
CA ALA A 258 -1.66 15.80 -11.42
C ALA A 258 -2.58 16.38 -10.34
N GLY A 259 -2.08 16.61 -9.13
CA GLY A 259 -2.86 16.94 -7.95
C GLY A 259 -3.44 15.69 -7.29
N TYR A 260 -3.36 15.64 -5.96
CA TYR A 260 -3.81 14.49 -5.18
C TYR A 260 -5.27 14.12 -5.47
N GLY A 261 -5.51 12.85 -5.82
CA GLY A 261 -6.84 12.31 -6.13
C GLY A 261 -7.17 12.23 -7.62
N ASN A 262 -6.45 12.92 -8.50
CA ASN A 262 -6.68 12.83 -9.96
C ASN A 262 -6.07 11.55 -10.55
N TRP A 263 -4.90 11.18 -10.04
CA TRP A 263 -4.26 9.88 -10.26
C TRP A 263 -4.30 9.06 -8.99
N LEU A 264 -4.62 7.77 -9.11
CA LEU A 264 -4.44 6.84 -8.00
C LEU A 264 -2.94 6.57 -7.82
N HIS A 265 -2.53 6.33 -6.58
CA HIS A 265 -1.13 6.06 -6.25
C HIS A 265 -0.55 4.91 -7.10
N GLY A 266 -1.29 3.80 -7.23
CA GLY A 266 -0.86 2.66 -8.04
C GLY A 266 -0.76 2.94 -9.55
N GLU A 267 -1.55 3.87 -10.08
CA GLU A 267 -1.40 4.31 -11.48
C GLU A 267 -0.06 5.02 -11.68
N ALA A 268 0.27 5.95 -10.78
CA ALA A 268 1.51 6.70 -10.83
C ALA A 268 2.73 5.80 -10.60
N VAL A 269 2.64 4.87 -9.64
CA VAL A 269 3.69 3.86 -9.40
C VAL A 269 3.83 2.91 -10.59
N GLY A 270 2.72 2.48 -11.21
CA GLY A 270 2.72 1.66 -12.43
C GLY A 270 3.51 2.31 -13.57
N THR A 271 3.17 3.55 -13.93
CA THR A 271 3.94 4.33 -14.91
C THR A 271 5.39 4.51 -14.47
N GLY A 272 5.61 4.83 -13.20
CA GLY A 272 6.95 5.02 -12.65
C GLY A 272 7.82 3.77 -12.71
N MET A 273 7.26 2.56 -12.57
CA MET A 273 7.98 1.31 -12.74
C MET A 273 8.39 1.09 -14.20
N MET A 274 7.53 1.44 -15.16
CA MET A 274 7.91 1.40 -16.58
C MET A 274 9.07 2.36 -16.87
N MET A 275 9.05 3.57 -16.29
CA MET A 275 10.14 4.54 -16.39
C MET A 275 11.43 4.03 -15.74
N ALA A 276 11.34 3.39 -14.56
CA ALA A 276 12.50 2.81 -13.89
C ALA A 276 13.11 1.65 -14.69
N ALA A 277 12.28 0.81 -15.33
CA ALA A 277 12.75 -0.25 -16.22
C ALA A 277 13.43 0.31 -17.48
N ASP A 278 12.86 1.37 -18.10
CA ASP A 278 13.48 2.07 -19.23
C ASP A 278 14.84 2.66 -18.89
N LEU A 279 14.94 3.35 -17.75
CA LEU A 279 16.20 3.88 -17.26
C LEU A 279 17.20 2.76 -16.97
N SER A 280 16.75 1.63 -16.41
CA SER A 280 17.62 0.47 -16.16
C SER A 280 18.21 -0.11 -17.45
N VAL A 281 17.46 -0.12 -18.56
CA VAL A 281 17.99 -0.49 -19.89
C VAL A 281 19.04 0.51 -20.39
N ARG A 282 18.76 1.81 -20.26
CA ARG A 282 19.68 2.88 -20.71
C ARG A 282 21.00 2.88 -19.94
N GLU A 283 20.96 2.49 -18.67
CA GLU A 283 22.13 2.30 -17.82
C GLU A 283 22.85 0.96 -18.08
N GLY A 284 22.35 0.12 -19.01
CA GLY A 284 22.94 -1.18 -19.34
C GLY A 284 22.77 -2.24 -18.24
N LEU A 285 21.79 -2.08 -17.35
CA LEU A 285 21.58 -2.95 -16.18
C LEU A 285 20.66 -4.13 -16.50
N ILE A 286 19.64 -3.94 -17.34
CA ILE A 286 18.73 -5.00 -17.80
C ILE A 286 18.59 -4.98 -19.31
N SER A 287 18.07 -6.06 -19.89
CA SER A 287 17.86 -6.15 -21.34
C SER A 287 16.60 -5.42 -21.82
N ALA A 288 16.52 -5.15 -23.12
CA ALA A 288 15.30 -4.63 -23.73
C ALA A 288 14.10 -5.59 -23.59
N ASP A 289 14.37 -6.90 -23.56
CA ASP A 289 13.35 -7.93 -23.36
C ASP A 289 12.81 -7.93 -21.93
N ASP A 290 13.67 -7.71 -20.92
CA ASP A 290 13.25 -7.56 -19.52
C ASP A 290 12.33 -6.35 -19.33
N ARG A 291 12.69 -5.21 -19.96
CA ARG A 291 11.82 -4.03 -19.98
C ARG A 291 10.50 -4.33 -20.68
N ALA A 292 10.52 -4.98 -21.84
CA ALA A 292 9.31 -5.33 -22.58
C ALA A 292 8.38 -6.23 -21.76
N ARG A 293 8.96 -7.21 -21.03
CA ARG A 293 8.26 -8.10 -20.10
C ARG A 293 7.56 -7.32 -18.99
N ALA A 294 8.28 -6.43 -18.29
CA ALA A 294 7.71 -5.60 -17.23
C ALA A 294 6.58 -4.69 -17.74
N VAL A 295 6.79 -4.00 -18.87
CA VAL A 295 5.79 -3.10 -19.48
C VAL A 295 4.55 -3.89 -19.91
N ALA A 296 4.72 -5.06 -20.51
CA ALA A 296 3.60 -5.91 -20.94
C ALA A 296 2.72 -6.33 -19.76
N LEU A 297 3.33 -6.72 -18.63
CA LEU A 297 2.58 -7.11 -17.44
C LEU A 297 1.84 -5.92 -16.81
N ILE A 298 2.49 -4.76 -16.67
CA ILE A 298 1.86 -3.54 -16.13
C ILE A 298 0.70 -3.09 -17.03
N ARG A 299 0.87 -3.16 -18.37
CA ARG A 299 -0.21 -2.87 -19.32
C ARG A 299 -1.36 -3.87 -19.20
N ARG A 300 -1.09 -5.17 -19.02
CA ARG A 300 -2.13 -6.19 -18.80
C ARG A 300 -2.91 -5.95 -17.50
N ALA A 301 -2.30 -5.37 -16.47
CA ALA A 301 -2.99 -4.92 -15.26
C ALA A 301 -3.85 -3.65 -15.46
N ARG A 302 -3.93 -3.12 -16.70
CA ARG A 302 -4.71 -1.93 -17.09
C ARG A 302 -4.24 -0.65 -16.42
N LEU A 303 -2.94 -0.55 -16.14
CA LEU A 303 -2.31 0.66 -15.61
C LEU A 303 -1.92 1.61 -16.74
N PRO A 304 -1.88 2.94 -16.49
CA PRO A 304 -1.43 3.91 -17.47
C PRO A 304 0.03 3.67 -17.90
N GLU A 305 0.32 3.99 -19.15
CA GLU A 305 1.67 3.87 -19.71
C GLU A 305 2.40 5.21 -19.78
N TRP A 306 1.66 6.32 -19.89
CA TRP A 306 2.22 7.65 -20.11
C TRP A 306 2.04 8.54 -18.89
N ALA A 307 2.90 9.54 -18.73
CA ALA A 307 2.72 10.61 -17.75
C ALA A 307 1.44 11.44 -18.03
N PRO A 308 0.92 12.20 -17.05
CA PRO A 308 -0.21 13.09 -17.26
C PRO A 308 -0.02 14.06 -18.43
N SER A 309 -1.12 14.39 -19.12
CA SER A 309 -1.11 15.41 -20.18
C SER A 309 -0.61 16.76 -19.64
N GLY A 310 0.27 17.41 -20.42
CA GLY A 310 0.88 18.69 -20.06
C GLY A 310 2.08 18.61 -19.12
N MET A 311 2.40 17.45 -18.55
CA MET A 311 3.60 17.27 -17.74
C MET A 311 4.85 17.34 -18.64
N THR A 312 5.87 18.08 -18.20
CA THR A 312 7.14 18.22 -18.93
C THR A 312 8.28 17.49 -18.21
N SER A 313 9.41 17.30 -18.90
CA SER A 313 10.62 16.78 -18.25
C SER A 313 11.15 17.72 -17.16
N GLU A 314 10.92 19.03 -17.29
CA GLU A 314 11.31 20.01 -16.27
C GLU A 314 10.45 19.87 -15.01
N ASP A 315 9.14 19.66 -15.16
CA ASP A 315 8.25 19.37 -14.03
C ASP A 315 8.70 18.12 -13.27
N PHE A 316 9.03 17.03 -13.98
CA PHE A 316 9.61 15.83 -13.38
C PHE A 316 10.88 16.15 -12.60
N MET A 317 11.86 16.81 -13.21
CA MET A 317 13.13 17.12 -12.55
C MET A 317 12.93 17.98 -11.30
N ASN A 318 12.06 18.98 -11.36
CA ASN A 318 11.73 19.85 -10.24
C ASN A 318 11.06 19.05 -9.11
N LEU A 319 10.03 18.26 -9.42
CA LEU A 319 9.25 17.52 -8.42
C LEU A 319 10.01 16.34 -7.81
N MET A 320 10.82 15.63 -8.62
CA MET A 320 11.70 14.56 -8.12
C MET A 320 12.79 15.11 -7.20
N SER A 321 13.19 16.37 -7.35
CA SER A 321 14.21 16.98 -6.49
C SER A 321 13.74 17.31 -5.06
N VAL A 322 12.43 17.33 -4.83
CA VAL A 322 11.80 17.61 -3.53
C VAL A 322 11.52 16.31 -2.75
N ASP A 323 11.58 15.15 -3.39
CA ASP A 323 11.33 13.87 -2.73
C ASP A 323 12.40 13.59 -1.66
N LYS A 324 11.98 12.95 -0.56
CA LYS A 324 12.67 12.77 0.73
C LYS A 324 13.99 11.97 0.66
N LYS A 325 14.49 11.70 -0.54
CA LYS A 325 15.66 10.86 -0.81
C LYS A 325 16.88 11.65 -1.31
N ASN A 326 16.75 12.96 -1.53
CA ASN A 326 17.87 13.81 -1.92
C ASN A 326 18.79 14.10 -0.72
N VAL A 327 19.92 13.40 -0.68
CA VAL A 327 21.09 13.79 0.11
C VAL A 327 22.03 14.51 -0.85
N ASP A 328 22.46 15.73 -0.52
CA ASP A 328 23.46 16.51 -1.27
C ASP A 328 23.14 16.83 -2.75
N GLY A 329 21.86 16.94 -3.11
CA GLY A 329 21.44 17.35 -4.45
C GLY A 329 21.54 16.27 -5.54
N ARG A 330 21.77 15.00 -5.16
CA ARG A 330 21.74 13.85 -6.07
C ARG A 330 20.43 13.07 -5.94
N LEU A 331 19.84 12.74 -7.09
CA LEU A 331 18.61 11.97 -7.20
C LEU A 331 18.85 10.51 -6.81
N ARG A 332 18.34 10.11 -5.66
CA ARG A 332 18.36 8.72 -5.21
C ARG A 332 17.19 7.95 -5.82
N LEU A 333 17.52 7.02 -6.71
CA LEU A 333 16.60 6.21 -7.50
C LEU A 333 16.65 4.75 -7.06
N VAL A 334 15.58 4.01 -7.36
CA VAL A 334 15.56 2.55 -7.28
C VAL A 334 15.44 2.03 -8.71
N LEU A 335 16.42 1.22 -9.12
CA LEU A 335 16.51 0.63 -10.45
C LEU A 335 16.66 -0.90 -10.36
N LEU A 336 16.56 -1.58 -11.49
CA LEU A 336 16.72 -3.03 -11.60
C LEU A 336 18.15 -3.38 -12.02
N LYS A 337 18.78 -4.35 -11.34
CA LYS A 337 19.98 -5.05 -11.82
C LYS A 337 19.63 -6.27 -12.67
N ALA A 338 18.50 -6.88 -12.36
CA ALA A 338 17.86 -7.96 -13.08
C ALA A 338 16.38 -7.96 -12.69
N ILE A 339 15.55 -8.71 -13.42
CA ILE A 339 14.20 -9.01 -12.93
C ILE A 339 14.32 -9.79 -11.61
N GLY A 340 13.62 -9.33 -10.58
CA GLY A 340 13.72 -9.91 -9.24
C GLY A 340 14.92 -9.41 -8.42
N ASP A 341 15.70 -8.44 -8.91
CA ASP A 341 16.80 -7.81 -8.14
C ASP A 341 16.83 -6.29 -8.38
N ALA A 342 16.33 -5.54 -7.40
CA ALA A 342 16.39 -4.08 -7.39
C ALA A 342 17.43 -3.53 -6.42
N PHE A 343 17.94 -2.35 -6.73
CA PHE A 343 18.93 -1.66 -5.90
C PHE A 343 18.74 -0.15 -5.92
N ILE A 344 19.40 0.51 -4.99
CA ILE A 344 19.35 1.95 -4.82
C ILE A 344 20.61 2.56 -5.42
N THR A 345 20.46 3.63 -6.19
CA THR A 345 21.58 4.33 -6.85
C THR A 345 21.37 5.83 -6.89
N GLU A 346 22.47 6.57 -6.85
CA GLU A 346 22.53 8.02 -7.07
C GLU A 346 23.36 8.36 -8.33
N ASN A 347 23.77 7.34 -9.09
CA ASN A 347 24.76 7.44 -10.15
C ASN A 347 24.16 7.31 -11.57
N ALA A 348 22.84 7.38 -11.72
CA ALA A 348 22.20 7.32 -13.03
C ALA A 348 22.63 8.54 -13.89
N ALA A 349 22.97 8.31 -15.16
CA ALA A 349 23.44 9.37 -16.03
C ALA A 349 22.33 10.39 -16.31
N ALA A 350 22.64 11.68 -16.17
CA ALA A 350 21.65 12.75 -16.32
C ALA A 350 20.96 12.75 -17.70
N ASP A 351 21.69 12.40 -18.76
CA ASP A 351 21.14 12.30 -20.12
C ASP A 351 20.18 11.11 -20.26
N ASN A 352 20.52 9.96 -19.66
CA ASN A 352 19.63 8.79 -19.62
C ASN A 352 18.34 9.08 -18.85
N ILE A 353 18.42 9.82 -17.73
CA ILE A 353 17.24 10.30 -17.00
C ILE A 353 16.38 11.16 -17.93
N ARG A 354 16.95 12.19 -18.57
CA ARG A 354 16.20 13.09 -19.48
C ARG A 354 15.55 12.33 -20.63
N ASP A 355 16.24 11.38 -21.24
CA ASP A 355 15.69 10.61 -22.34
C ASP A 355 14.60 9.63 -21.89
N THR A 356 14.73 9.07 -20.68
CA THR A 356 13.64 8.31 -20.04
C THR A 356 12.42 9.21 -19.88
N LEU A 357 12.58 10.39 -19.27
CA LEU A 357 11.47 11.32 -19.06
C LEU A 357 10.77 11.66 -20.38
N ARG A 358 11.53 12.02 -21.43
CA ARG A 358 10.99 12.32 -22.77
C ARG A 358 10.23 11.15 -23.39
N THR A 359 10.70 9.92 -23.17
CA THR A 359 10.07 8.71 -23.72
C THR A 359 8.64 8.56 -23.18
N PHE A 360 8.39 8.92 -21.92
CA PHE A 360 7.12 8.70 -21.23
C PHE A 360 6.19 9.92 -21.21
N LEU A 361 6.58 11.04 -21.83
CA LEU A 361 5.67 12.15 -22.02
C LEU A 361 4.64 11.80 -23.11
N PRO A 362 3.37 12.20 -22.96
CA PRO A 362 2.40 12.07 -24.05
C PRO A 362 2.93 12.76 -25.31
N GLN A 363 2.96 12.03 -26.43
CA GLN A 363 3.26 12.67 -27.71
C GLN A 363 2.12 13.62 -28.04
N ALA A 364 2.44 14.85 -28.44
CA ALA A 364 1.45 15.77 -28.98
C ALA A 364 0.83 15.12 -30.22
N GLY A 365 -0.43 14.70 -30.09
CA GLY A 365 -1.24 14.15 -31.18
C GLY A 365 -1.67 15.22 -32.17
#